data_AF-A0A957UD69-F1
#
_entry.id   AF-A0A957UD69-F1
#
_cell.length_a   1.000
_cell.length_b   1.000
_cell.length_c   1.000
_cell.angle_alpha   90.00
_cell.angle_beta   90.00
_cell.angle_gamma   90.00
#
_symmetry.space_group_name_H-M   'P 1'
#
loop_
_entity.id
_entity.type
_entity.pdbx_description
1 polymer ?
#
loop_
_entity_poly.entity_id
_entity_poly.type
_entity_poly.pdbx_seq_one_letter_code
_entity_poly.pdbx_strand_id
1 'polypeptide(L)'
;MTQTVIDVPAALAALSAEERDALLRAGLFEANQARVRQLQLELAEARQRIADFERRFGCSWTELDTQGLPESASPADHEAYVDFAFWQAVASEKELLLAALAV
;
A
#
# COMPACT_ATOMS: atom_id res chain seq x y z
N MET A 1 -25.55 0.57 3.53
CA MET A 1 -25.02 -0.12 2.33
C MET A 1 -24.98 0.89 1.21
N THR A 2 -23.80 1.24 0.71
CA THR A 2 -23.66 2.14 -0.45
C THR A 2 -23.99 1.34 -1.70
N GLN A 3 -25.03 1.73 -2.45
CA GLN A 3 -25.32 1.16 -3.76
C GLN A 3 -24.38 1.79 -4.78
N THR A 4 -23.52 0.99 -5.39
CA THR A 4 -22.71 1.40 -6.53
C THR A 4 -23.43 1.00 -7.81
N VAL A 5 -23.79 1.97 -8.63
CA VAL A 5 -24.35 1.73 -9.96
C VAL A 5 -23.18 1.61 -10.94
N ILE A 6 -23.07 0.46 -11.61
CA ILE A 6 -22.07 0.23 -12.64
C ILE A 6 -22.81 0.14 -13.97
N ASP A 7 -22.42 1.00 -14.92
CA ASP A 7 -22.90 0.88 -16.29
C ASP A 7 -22.30 -0.37 -16.94
N VAL A 8 -23.17 -1.33 -17.25
CA VAL A 8 -22.77 -2.60 -17.85
C VAL A 8 -22.69 -2.41 -19.37
N PRO A 9 -21.55 -2.66 -20.01
CA PRO A 9 -21.42 -2.66 -21.46
C PRO A 9 -22.50 -3.52 -22.13
N ALA A 10 -23.05 -3.06 -23.26
CA ALA A 10 -24.12 -3.77 -23.98
C ALA A 10 -23.77 -5.24 -24.30
N ALA A 11 -22.48 -5.53 -24.54
CA ALA A 11 -21.99 -6.88 -24.76
C ALA A 11 -22.20 -7.82 -23.56
N LEU A 12 -22.04 -7.31 -22.33
CA LEU A 12 -22.33 -8.06 -21.10
C LEU A 12 -23.84 -8.18 -20.86
N ALA A 13 -24.63 -7.16 -21.20
CA ALA A 13 -26.09 -7.20 -21.06
C ALA A 13 -26.74 -8.29 -21.92
N ALA A 14 -26.13 -8.62 -23.07
CA ALA A 14 -26.60 -9.64 -24.00
C ALA A 14 -26.33 -11.09 -23.53
N LEU A 15 -25.49 -11.28 -22.50
CA LEU A 15 -25.15 -12.60 -21.96
C LEU A 15 -26.23 -13.13 -21.02
N SER A 16 -26.26 -14.45 -20.84
CA SER A 16 -27.07 -15.09 -19.80
C SER A 16 -26.60 -14.64 -18.41
N ALA A 17 -27.49 -14.76 -17.40
CA ALA A 17 -27.14 -14.40 -16.03
C ALA A 17 -25.91 -15.20 -15.52
N GLU A 18 -25.82 -16.48 -15.89
CA GLU A 18 -24.72 -17.35 -15.50
C GLU A 18 -23.38 -16.91 -16.09
N GLU A 19 -23.35 -16.57 -17.40
CA GLU A 19 -22.15 -16.07 -18.07
C GLU A 19 -21.73 -14.69 -17.53
N ARG A 20 -22.70 -13.80 -17.25
CA ARG A 20 -22.41 -12.51 -16.61
C ARG A 20 -21.78 -12.69 -15.25
N ASP A 21 -22.36 -13.54 -14.41
CA ASP A 21 -21.85 -13.80 -13.06
C ASP A 21 -20.45 -14.44 -13.10
N ALA A 22 -20.20 -15.35 -14.05
CA ALA A 22 -18.89 -15.94 -14.26
C ALA A 22 -17.84 -14.88 -14.64
N LEU A 23 -18.17 -13.99 -15.58
CA LEU A 23 -17.29 -12.90 -15.99
C LEU A 23 -17.06 -11.88 -14.89
N LEU A 24 -18.10 -11.54 -14.11
CA LEU A 24 -17.97 -10.63 -12.97
C LEU A 24 -17.05 -11.21 -11.90
N ARG A 25 -17.20 -12.51 -11.57
CA ARG A 25 -16.29 -13.20 -10.63
C ARG A 25 -14.85 -13.21 -11.12
N ALA A 26 -14.64 -13.54 -12.40
CA ALA A 26 -13.31 -13.53 -13.00
C ALA A 26 -12.69 -12.13 -13.00
N GLY A 27 -13.47 -11.11 -13.36
CA GLY A 27 -13.04 -9.71 -13.35
C GLY A 27 -12.68 -9.21 -11.96
N LEU A 28 -13.49 -9.55 -10.94
CA LEU A 28 -13.20 -9.22 -9.54
C LEU A 28 -11.94 -9.92 -9.05
N PHE A 29 -11.74 -11.18 -9.42
CA PHE A 29 -10.52 -11.93 -9.09
C PHE A 29 -9.27 -11.27 -9.69
N GLU A 30 -9.29 -10.95 -10.99
CA GLU A 30 -8.17 -10.29 -11.67
C GLU A 30 -7.92 -8.89 -11.12
N ALA A 31 -8.97 -8.12 -10.84
CA ALA A 31 -8.86 -6.80 -10.24
C ALA A 31 -8.25 -6.85 -8.84
N ASN A 32 -8.66 -7.82 -8.01
CA ASN A 32 -8.07 -8.05 -6.69
C ASN A 32 -6.58 -8.40 -6.81
N GLN A 33 -6.24 -9.35 -7.68
CA GLN A 33 -4.83 -9.70 -7.91
C GLN A 33 -3.99 -8.51 -8.39
N ALA A 34 -4.51 -7.70 -9.31
CA ALA A 34 -3.83 -6.50 -9.78
C ALA A 34 -3.61 -5.51 -8.63
N ARG A 35 -4.60 -5.32 -7.76
CA ARG A 35 -4.48 -4.44 -6.59
C ARG A 35 -3.46 -4.97 -5.59
N VAL A 36 -3.45 -6.28 -5.31
CA VAL A 36 -2.46 -6.92 -4.44
C VAL A 36 -1.05 -6.71 -4.98
N ARG A 37 -0.81 -6.94 -6.28
CA ARG A 37 0.50 -6.69 -6.90
C ARG A 37 0.95 -5.24 -6.77
N GLN A 38 0.03 -4.30 -7.00
CA GLN A 38 0.33 -2.87 -6.83
C GLN A 38 0.71 -2.53 -5.39
N LEU A 39 -0.07 -3.00 -4.41
CA LEU A 39 0.22 -2.79 -2.99
C LEU A 39 1.55 -3.41 -2.56
N GLN A 40 1.92 -4.58 -3.10
CA GLN A 40 3.22 -5.20 -2.87
C GLN A 40 4.37 -4.35 -3.39
N LEU A 41 4.21 -3.73 -4.56
CA LEU A 41 5.22 -2.82 -5.12
C LEU A 41 5.36 -1.55 -4.27
N GLU A 42 4.24 -0.94 -3.89
CA GLU A 42 4.23 0.24 -3.01
C GLU A 42 4.87 -0.07 -1.64
N LEU A 43 4.58 -1.25 -1.08
CA LEU A 43 5.20 -1.70 0.17
C LEU A 43 6.71 -1.95 0.02
N ALA A 44 7.13 -2.55 -1.10
CA ALA A 44 8.54 -2.79 -1.38
C ALA A 44 9.32 -1.46 -1.51
N GLU A 45 8.73 -0.46 -2.17
CA GLU A 45 9.32 0.88 -2.25
C GLU A 45 9.44 1.51 -0.86
N ALA A 46 8.37 1.51 -0.06
CA ALA A 46 8.38 2.07 1.29
C ALA A 46 9.46 1.39 2.16
N ARG A 47 9.56 0.06 2.10
CA ARG A 47 10.60 -0.69 2.83
C ARG A 47 12.01 -0.37 2.34
N GLN A 48 12.22 -0.15 1.05
CA GLN A 48 13.52 0.26 0.53
C GLN A 48 13.91 1.66 1.02
N ARG A 49 12.97 2.62 0.97
CA ARG A 49 13.18 3.96 1.55
C ARG A 49 13.51 3.89 3.02
N ILE A 50 12.85 2.97 3.73
CA ILE A 50 13.14 2.75 5.13
C ILE A 50 14.58 2.24 5.33
N ALA A 51 14.95 1.17 4.62
CA ALA A 51 16.29 0.60 4.71
C ALA A 51 17.41 1.58 4.32
N ASP A 52 17.16 2.50 3.38
CA ASP A 52 18.11 3.54 2.98
C ASP A 52 18.38 4.52 4.13
N PHE A 53 17.32 4.93 4.83
CA PHE A 53 17.43 5.79 5.99
C PHE A 53 18.12 5.09 7.17
N GLU A 54 17.75 3.85 7.48
CA GLU A 54 18.38 3.09 8.58
C GLU A 54 19.89 2.93 8.35
N ARG A 55 20.30 2.73 7.08
CA ARG A 55 21.72 2.74 6.70
C ARG A 55 22.39 4.10 6.87
N ARG A 56 21.68 5.21 6.59
CA ARG A 56 22.21 6.57 6.77
C ARG A 56 22.42 6.90 8.25
N PHE A 57 21.48 6.54 9.10
CA PHE A 57 21.49 6.88 10.53
C PHE A 57 22.14 5.80 11.42
N GLY A 58 22.41 4.61 10.88
CA GLY A 58 23.06 3.52 11.60
C GLY A 58 22.20 2.90 12.70
N CYS A 59 20.90 3.13 12.67
CA CYS A 59 19.93 2.60 13.63
C CYS A 59 18.59 2.34 12.93
N SER A 60 17.73 1.55 13.58
CA SER A 60 16.38 1.29 13.10
C SER A 60 15.46 2.49 13.35
N TRP A 61 14.32 2.51 12.65
CA TRP A 61 13.27 3.49 12.95
C TRP A 61 12.82 3.48 14.39
N THR A 62 12.52 2.30 14.90
CA THR A 62 11.94 2.14 16.24
C THR A 62 12.88 2.70 17.31
N GLU A 63 14.19 2.52 17.12
CA GLU A 63 15.20 3.12 17.98
C GLU A 63 15.19 4.65 17.88
N LEU A 64 15.17 5.20 16.67
CA LEU A 64 15.20 6.64 16.46
C LEU A 64 13.91 7.35 16.91
N ASP A 65 12.74 6.76 16.70
CA ASP A 65 11.44 7.30 17.13
C ASP A 65 11.31 7.31 18.66
N THR A 66 11.94 6.34 19.33
CA THR A 66 11.98 6.27 20.79
C THR A 66 12.98 7.27 21.39
N GLN A 67 14.16 7.39 20.77
CA GLN A 67 15.26 8.19 21.32
C GLN A 67 15.22 9.66 20.86
N GLY A 68 14.49 9.94 19.79
CA GLY A 68 14.52 11.22 19.09
C GLY A 68 15.82 11.40 18.29
N LEU A 69 15.85 12.47 17.50
CA LEU A 69 17.08 12.91 16.86
C LEU A 69 18.07 13.42 17.91
N PRO A 70 19.38 13.21 17.72
CA PRO A 70 20.40 13.76 18.61
C PRO A 70 20.35 15.29 18.62
N GLU A 71 20.76 15.93 19.72
CA GLU A 71 20.79 17.40 19.81
C GLU A 71 21.70 18.06 18.75
N SER A 72 22.67 17.31 18.23
CA SER A 72 23.57 17.72 17.15
C SER A 72 22.98 17.55 15.74
N ALA A 73 21.73 17.10 15.61
CA ALA A 73 21.08 16.85 14.33
C ALA A 73 20.97 18.11 13.49
N SER A 74 21.35 18.00 12.22
CA SER A 74 21.22 19.11 11.27
C SER A 74 19.75 19.30 10.83
N PRO A 75 19.40 20.43 10.20
CA PRO A 75 18.09 20.60 9.57
C PRO A 75 17.79 19.49 8.55
N ALA A 76 18.79 19.04 7.79
CA ALA A 76 18.64 17.95 6.83
C ALA A 76 18.38 16.58 7.49
N ASP A 77 18.73 16.41 8.76
CA ASP A 77 18.40 15.19 9.51
C ASP A 77 16.96 15.24 10.03
N HIS A 78 16.47 16.43 10.38
CA HIS A 78 15.05 16.64 10.72
C HIS A 78 14.14 16.39 9.52
N GLU A 79 14.49 16.90 8.34
CA GLU A 79 13.76 16.63 7.10
C GLU A 79 13.74 15.13 6.79
N ALA A 80 14.89 14.47 6.89
CA ALA A 80 14.98 13.03 6.68
C ALA A 80 14.12 12.23 7.68
N TYR A 81 14.07 12.66 8.95
CA TYR A 81 13.21 12.04 9.96
C TYR A 81 11.73 12.14 9.60
N VAL A 82 11.28 13.32 9.16
CA VAL A 82 9.88 13.53 8.75
C VAL A 82 9.53 12.68 7.54
N ASP A 83 10.39 12.67 6.51
CA ASP A 83 10.20 11.83 5.33
C ASP A 83 10.10 10.35 5.69
N PHE A 84 10.91 9.92 6.64
CA PHE A 84 10.95 8.53 7.06
C PHE A 84 9.73 8.13 7.90
N ALA A 85 9.24 9.01 8.78
CA ALA A 85 7.97 8.82 9.47
C ALA A 85 6.81 8.64 8.49
N PHE A 86 6.82 9.40 7.40
CA PHE A 86 5.87 9.24 6.30
C PHE A 86 5.97 7.84 5.66
N TRP A 87 7.18 7.39 5.31
CA TRP A 87 7.36 6.07 4.70
C TRP A 87 6.97 4.90 5.62
N GLN A 88 7.14 5.06 6.94
CA GLN A 88 6.65 4.10 7.94
C GLN A 88 5.12 4.02 7.95
N ALA A 89 4.45 5.17 7.90
CA ALA A 89 2.99 5.21 7.80
C ALA A 89 2.50 4.55 6.50
N VAL A 90 3.17 4.81 5.37
CA VAL A 90 2.87 4.17 4.08
C VAL A 90 3.02 2.66 4.17
N ALA A 91 4.15 2.17 4.70
CA ALA A 91 4.41 0.73 4.84
C ALA A 91 3.32 0.05 5.69
N SER A 92 3.02 0.61 6.87
CA SER A 92 1.98 0.09 7.78
C SER A 92 0.60 0.06 7.12
N GLU A 93 0.22 1.13 6.42
CA GLU A 93 -1.05 1.19 5.68
C GLU A 93 -1.13 0.10 4.60
N LYS A 94 -0.05 -0.12 3.83
CA LYS A 94 -0.06 -1.12 2.75
C LYS A 94 -0.06 -2.54 3.29
N GLU A 95 0.61 -2.79 4.41
CA GLU A 95 0.54 -4.08 5.11
C GLU A 95 -0.87 -4.40 5.60
N LEU A 96 -1.56 -3.42 6.18
CA LEU A 96 -2.97 -3.57 6.59
C LEU A 96 -3.90 -3.85 5.41
N LEU A 97 -3.73 -3.11 4.30
CA LEU A 97 -4.52 -3.32 3.09
C LEU A 97 -4.26 -4.69 2.46
N LEU A 98 -3.01 -5.14 2.42
CA LEU A 98 -2.66 -6.47 1.93
C LEU A 98 -3.26 -7.58 2.81
N ALA A 99 -3.21 -7.42 4.14
CA ALA A 99 -3.82 -8.36 5.06
C ALA A 99 -5.35 -8.44 4.87
N ALA A 100 -6.01 -7.32 4.59
CA ALA A 100 -7.44 -7.27 4.32
C ALA A 100 -7.85 -7.94 2.99
N LEU A 101 -6.95 -7.97 2.00
CA LEU A 101 -7.18 -8.56 0.68
C LEU A 101 -6.71 -10.02 0.55
N ALA A 102 -6.01 -10.55 1.56
CA ALA A 102 -5.55 -11.94 1.61
C ALA A 102 -6.63 -12.94 2.10
N VAL A 103 -7.85 -12.46 2.36
CA VAL A 103 -9.05 -13.24 2.73
C VAL A 103 -9.84 -13.60 1.47
#